data_AF-A0A0V0HE41-F1
#
_entry.id   AF-A0A0V0HE41-F1
#
_cell.length_a   1.000
_cell.length_b   1.000
_cell.length_c   1.000
_cell.angle_alpha   90.00
_cell.angle_beta   90.00
_cell.angle_gamma   90.00
#
_symmetry.space_group_name_H-M   'P 1'
#
loop_
_entity.id
_entity.type
_entity.pdbx_description
1 polymer ?
#
loop_
_entity_poly.entity_id
_entity_poly.type
_entity_poly.pdbx_seq_one_letter_code
_entity_poly.pdbx_strand_id
1 'polypeptide(L)'
;MSITWTYILAEELISLLVSMGLIFGISPSILGLTVLAWGNSLGDLVANVTLAKTGGPIGAQVALCGCYAGPIFNTLVGLGSSLIFTTWKAFPSSYIVPIDSTIYETIGFLLLGLLWALVILPKRDMRLDKFFGVGLLAIYSCFLFLKLARALGFIEFQVSP
;
A
#
# COMPACT_ATOMS: atom_id res chain seq x y z
N MET A 1 7.48 24.58 -10.65
CA MET A 1 6.07 24.97 -10.87
C MET A 1 5.12 23.78 -10.75
N SER A 2 5.19 22.74 -11.61
CA SER A 2 4.26 21.58 -11.52
C SER A 2 4.34 20.82 -10.19
N ILE A 3 5.56 20.59 -9.67
CA ILE A 3 5.78 19.93 -8.37
C ILE A 3 5.14 20.73 -7.21
N THR A 4 5.32 22.05 -7.21
CA THR A 4 4.78 22.95 -6.17
C THR A 4 3.25 22.96 -6.18
N TRP A 5 2.64 23.03 -7.37
CA TRP A 5 1.18 22.94 -7.52
C TRP A 5 0.64 21.59 -7.09
N THR A 6 1.33 20.50 -7.43
CA THR A 6 0.95 19.15 -7.01
C THR A 6 1.02 19.02 -5.49
N TYR A 7 2.06 19.58 -4.87
CA TYR A 7 2.22 19.60 -3.41
C TYR A 7 1.10 20.36 -2.71
N ILE A 8 0.82 21.61 -3.14
CA ILE A 8 -0.25 22.44 -2.57
C ILE A 8 -1.61 21.75 -2.73
N LEU A 9 -1.92 21.24 -3.92
CA LEU A 9 -3.18 20.54 -4.16
C LEU A 9 -3.30 19.26 -3.32
N ALA A 10 -2.21 18.52 -3.13
CA ALA A 10 -2.21 17.32 -2.29
C ALA A 10 -2.45 17.67 -0.82
N GLU A 11 -1.80 18.71 -0.27
CA GLU A 11 -2.02 19.15 1.10
C GLU A 11 -3.46 19.61 1.34
N GLU A 12 -4.00 20.44 0.45
CA GLU A 12 -5.38 20.91 0.55
C GLU A 12 -6.39 19.76 0.45
N LEU A 13 -6.17 18.83 -0.48
CA LEU A 13 -7.02 17.64 -0.64
C LEU A 13 -7.00 16.77 0.62
N ILE A 14 -5.82 16.49 1.19
CA ILE A 14 -5.68 15.70 2.42
C ILE A 14 -6.37 16.43 3.58
N SER A 15 -6.19 17.75 3.69
CA SER A 15 -6.79 18.56 4.76
C SER A 15 -8.32 18.56 4.71
N LEU A 16 -8.90 18.69 3.51
CA LEU A 16 -10.35 18.58 3.31
C LEU A 16 -10.86 17.18 3.62
N LEU A 17 -10.13 16.14 3.20
CA LEU A 17 -10.53 14.76 3.45
C LEU A 17 -10.53 14.47 4.95
N VAL A 18 -9.47 14.84 5.68
CA VAL A 18 -9.40 14.68 7.15
C VAL A 18 -10.52 15.47 7.84
N SER A 19 -10.80 16.69 7.38
CA SER A 19 -11.89 17.51 7.91
C SER A 19 -13.26 16.85 7.72
N MET A 20 -13.52 16.28 6.54
CA MET A 20 -14.73 15.48 6.30
C MET A 20 -14.77 14.23 7.19
N GLY A 21 -13.64 13.54 7.36
CA GLY A 21 -13.52 12.39 8.27
C GLY A 21 -13.95 12.75 9.70
N LEU A 22 -13.50 13.90 10.21
CA LEU A 22 -13.91 14.42 11.52
C LEU A 22 -15.40 14.74 11.59
N ILE A 23 -15.99 15.35 10.54
CA ILE A 23 -17.42 15.67 10.49
C ILE A 23 -18.29 14.39 10.52
N PHE A 24 -17.87 13.34 9.80
CA PHE A 24 -18.58 12.06 9.76
C PHE A 24 -18.25 11.13 10.94
N GLY A 25 -17.41 11.56 11.89
CA GLY A 25 -16.99 10.74 13.04
C GLY A 25 -16.10 9.55 12.66
N ILE A 26 -15.48 9.58 11.48
CA ILE A 26 -14.56 8.54 10.99
C ILE A 26 -13.15 8.88 11.48
N SER A 27 -12.46 7.91 12.07
CA SER A 27 -11.09 8.13 12.53
C SER A 27 -10.13 8.41 11.36
N PRO A 28 -9.19 9.35 11.50
CA PRO A 28 -8.19 9.63 10.47
C PRO A 28 -7.40 8.37 10.05
N SER A 29 -7.21 7.41 10.96
CA SER A 29 -6.56 6.14 10.69
C SER A 29 -7.35 5.28 9.69
N ILE A 30 -8.67 5.18 9.82
CA ILE A 30 -9.54 4.46 8.87
C ILE A 30 -9.50 5.16 7.51
N LEU A 31 -9.54 6.48 7.50
CA LEU A 31 -9.47 7.29 6.28
C LEU A 31 -8.13 7.11 5.54
N GLY A 32 -7.04 7.04 6.31
CA GLY A 32 -5.70 6.72 5.84
C GLY A 32 -5.58 5.33 5.24
N LEU A 33 -6.10 4.32 5.93
CA LEU A 33 -6.08 2.92 5.49
C LEU A 33 -6.97 2.65 4.25
N THR A 34 -8.00 3.47 4.03
CA THR A 34 -8.99 3.26 2.97
C THR A 34 -8.85 4.29 1.86
N VAL A 35 -9.54 5.43 1.95
CA VAL A 35 -9.70 6.41 0.87
C VAL A 35 -8.36 6.97 0.40
N LEU A 36 -7.45 7.29 1.32
CA LEU A 36 -6.11 7.80 0.96
C LEU A 36 -5.26 6.73 0.29
N ALA A 37 -5.18 5.53 0.87
CA ALA A 37 -4.40 4.42 0.32
C ALA A 37 -4.97 3.95 -1.03
N TRP A 38 -6.28 3.76 -1.14
CA TRP A 38 -6.94 3.37 -2.39
C TRP A 38 -6.83 4.47 -3.44
N GLY A 39 -6.99 5.74 -3.07
CA GLY A 39 -6.84 6.87 -3.98
C GLY A 39 -5.46 6.91 -4.65
N ASN A 40 -4.40 6.59 -3.90
CA ASN A 40 -3.04 6.54 -4.43
C ASN A 40 -2.88 5.47 -5.53
N SER A 41 -3.48 4.29 -5.35
CA SER A 41 -3.32 3.15 -6.27
C SER A 41 -4.49 2.95 -7.25
N LEU A 42 -5.56 3.75 -7.19
CA LEU A 42 -6.73 3.63 -8.07
C LEU A 42 -6.35 3.92 -9.53
N GLY A 43 -5.52 4.94 -9.77
CA GLY A 43 -5.02 5.27 -11.11
C GLY A 43 -4.20 4.11 -11.69
N ASP A 44 -3.32 3.52 -10.89
CA ASP A 44 -2.55 2.34 -11.27
C ASP A 44 -3.45 1.13 -11.55
N LEU A 45 -4.50 0.93 -10.75
CA LEU A 45 -5.47 -0.14 -10.99
C LEU A 45 -6.15 0.03 -12.36
N VAL A 46 -6.64 1.23 -12.67
CA VAL A 46 -7.30 1.51 -13.95
C VAL A 46 -6.32 1.32 -15.12
N ALA A 47 -5.09 1.82 -15.01
CA ALA A 47 -4.07 1.67 -16.03
C ALA A 47 -3.70 0.19 -16.27
N ASN A 48 -3.44 -0.56 -15.19
CA ASN A 48 -3.08 -1.98 -15.25
C ASN A 48 -4.21 -2.85 -15.80
N VAL A 49 -5.47 -2.60 -15.40
CA VAL A 49 -6.63 -3.32 -15.94
C VAL A 49 -6.83 -3.01 -17.42
N THR A 50 -6.65 -1.75 -17.82
CA THR A 50 -6.75 -1.35 -19.23
C THR A 50 -5.71 -2.09 -20.05
N LEU A 51 -4.46 -2.06 -19.61
CA LEU A 51 -3.34 -2.69 -20.31
C LEU A 51 -3.48 -4.22 -20.38
N ALA A 52 -3.96 -4.85 -19.30
CA ALA A 52 -4.23 -6.29 -19.29
C ALA A 52 -5.38 -6.69 -20.24
N LYS A 53 -6.36 -5.81 -20.46
CA LYS A 53 -7.49 -6.05 -21.39
C LYS A 53 -7.14 -5.78 -22.84
N THR A 54 -6.39 -4.71 -23.13
CA THR A 54 -6.10 -4.27 -24.50
C THR A 54 -4.80 -4.84 -25.07
N GLY A 55 -3.81 -5.11 -24.22
CA GLY A 55 -2.48 -5.57 -24.64
C GLY A 55 -2.31 -7.11 -24.70
N GLY A 56 -3.38 -7.87 -24.45
CA GLY A 56 -3.33 -9.34 -24.44
C GLY A 56 -2.34 -9.90 -23.40
N PRO A 57 -1.67 -11.04 -23.69
CA PRO A 57 -0.76 -11.67 -22.72
C PRO A 57 0.48 -10.81 -22.40
N ILE A 58 0.97 -10.04 -23.37
CA ILE A 58 2.11 -9.13 -23.17
C ILE A 58 1.68 -7.94 -22.31
N GLY A 59 0.49 -7.37 -22.56
CA GLY A 59 -0.08 -6.30 -21.74
C GLY A 59 -0.28 -6.71 -20.28
N ALA A 60 -0.73 -7.94 -20.03
CA ALA A 60 -0.86 -8.48 -18.68
C ALA A 60 0.49 -8.61 -17.95
N GLN A 61 1.56 -8.99 -18.66
CA GLN A 61 2.91 -9.03 -18.09
C GLN A 61 3.43 -7.63 -17.76
N VAL A 62 3.23 -6.66 -18.66
CA VAL A 62 3.65 -5.27 -18.41
C VAL A 62 2.87 -4.66 -17.24
N ALA A 63 1.57 -4.93 -17.14
CA ALA A 63 0.75 -4.48 -16.02
C ALA A 63 1.25 -5.04 -14.68
N LEU A 64 1.66 -6.32 -14.64
CA LEU A 64 2.26 -6.90 -13.43
C LEU A 64 3.63 -6.30 -13.11
N CYS A 65 4.51 -6.15 -14.11
CA CYS A 65 5.78 -5.49 -13.90
C CYS A 65 5.59 -4.08 -13.33
N GLY A 66 4.62 -3.33 -13.86
CA GLY A 66 4.26 -2.00 -13.35
C GLY A 66 3.75 -2.03 -11.90
N CYS A 67 2.87 -2.97 -11.56
CA CYS A 67 2.30 -3.05 -10.21
C CYS A 67 3.31 -3.46 -9.14
N TYR A 68 4.41 -4.13 -9.51
CA TYR A 68 5.53 -4.39 -8.60
C TYR A 68 6.56 -3.26 -8.60
N ALA A 69 6.93 -2.74 -9.77
CA ALA A 69 7.96 -1.72 -9.90
C ALA A 69 7.60 -0.42 -9.18
N GLY A 70 6.32 0.01 -9.23
CA GLY A 70 5.84 1.22 -8.56
C GLY A 70 6.08 1.21 -7.04
N PRO A 71 5.51 0.23 -6.30
CA PRO A 71 5.73 0.10 -4.86
C PRO A 71 7.19 -0.10 -4.46
N ILE A 72 7.96 -0.87 -5.24
CA ILE A 72 9.41 -1.06 -5.00
C ILE A 72 10.15 0.27 -5.11
N PHE A 73 9.88 1.06 -6.16
CA PHE A 73 10.47 2.37 -6.35
C PHE A 73 10.09 3.35 -5.23
N ASN A 74 8.80 3.40 -4.87
CA ASN A 74 8.32 4.26 -3.79
C ASN A 74 8.99 3.92 -2.44
N THR A 75 9.19 2.62 -2.17
CA THR A 75 9.87 2.18 -0.94
C THR A 75 11.36 2.51 -0.97
N LEU A 76 12.08 2.18 -2.04
CA LEU A 76 13.52 2.39 -2.12
C LEU A 76 13.88 3.88 -2.18
N VAL A 77 13.22 4.63 -3.05
CA VAL A 77 13.55 6.04 -3.28
C VAL A 77 12.78 6.95 -2.34
N GLY A 78 11.46 6.76 -2.22
CA GLY A 78 10.61 7.61 -1.39
C GLY A 78 10.92 7.46 0.10
N LEU A 79 10.73 6.27 0.65
CA LEU A 79 11.02 6.02 2.07
C LEU A 79 12.53 6.09 2.37
N GLY A 80 13.38 5.51 1.51
CA GLY A 80 14.84 5.53 1.70
C GLY A 80 15.43 6.95 1.73
N SER A 81 15.07 7.83 0.79
CA SER A 81 15.53 9.23 0.83
C SER A 81 15.00 9.98 2.04
N SER A 82 13.73 9.77 2.41
CA SER A 82 13.12 10.38 3.58
C SER A 82 13.85 10.00 4.88
N LEU A 83 14.26 8.74 5.03
CA LEU A 83 15.05 8.26 6.16
C LEU A 83 16.46 8.88 6.20
N ILE A 84 17.11 9.03 5.04
CA ILE A 84 18.41 9.70 4.94
C ILE A 84 18.29 11.16 5.41
N PHE A 85 17.31 11.91 4.90
CA PHE A 85 17.12 13.31 5.26
C PHE A 85 16.76 13.50 6.75
N THR A 86 15.92 12.63 7.31
CA THR A 86 15.53 12.70 8.72
C THR A 86 16.69 12.37 9.65
N THR A 87 17.46 11.32 9.33
CA THR A 87 18.66 10.95 10.11
C THR A 87 19.73 12.03 10.03
N TRP A 88 19.92 12.66 8.87
CA TRP A 88 20.83 13.80 8.71
C TRP A 88 20.43 14.97 9.60
N LYS A 89 19.14 15.33 9.65
CA LYS A 89 18.63 16.43 10.50
C LYS A 89 18.70 16.12 11.99
N ALA A 90 18.56 14.85 12.37
CA ALA A 90 18.59 14.41 13.76
C ALA A 90 20.02 14.27 14.32
N PHE A 91 21.05 14.25 13.48
CA PHE A 91 22.45 14.12 13.92
C PHE A 91 22.83 15.24 14.91
N PRO A 92 23.48 14.94 16.06
CA PRO A 92 24.10 13.67 16.46
C PRO A 92 23.19 12.69 17.25
N SER A 93 21.91 13.02 17.45
CA SER A 93 20.97 12.14 18.15
C SER A 93 20.49 10.99 17.25
N SER A 94 20.27 9.81 17.82
CA SER A 94 19.74 8.65 17.09
C SER A 94 18.24 8.83 16.81
N TYR A 95 17.82 8.69 15.55
CA TYR A 95 16.40 8.67 15.19
C TYR A 95 15.79 7.32 15.60
N ILE A 96 14.86 7.35 16.56
CA ILE A 96 14.14 6.15 17.01
C ILE A 96 12.93 5.96 16.09
N VAL A 97 12.93 4.89 15.31
CA VAL A 97 11.77 4.50 14.51
C VAL A 97 10.68 4.02 15.47
N PRO A 98 9.47 4.61 15.46
CA PRO A 98 8.37 4.12 16.28
C PRO A 98 8.01 2.69 15.86
N ILE A 99 8.12 1.76 16.80
CA ILE A 99 7.80 0.36 16.59
C ILE A 99 6.31 0.17 16.89
N ASP A 100 5.49 0.19 15.85
CA ASP A 100 4.07 -0.12 15.96
C ASP A 100 3.81 -1.59 15.59
N SER A 101 3.05 -2.30 16.43
CA SER A 101 2.67 -3.70 16.21
C SER A 101 1.95 -3.91 14.86
N THR A 102 1.22 -2.88 14.41
CA THR A 102 0.53 -2.82 13.12
C THR A 102 1.48 -2.88 11.92
N ILE A 103 2.75 -2.48 12.05
CA ILE A 103 3.75 -2.53 10.97
C ILE A 103 4.14 -3.99 10.68
N TYR A 104 4.34 -4.79 11.73
CA TYR A 104 4.69 -6.21 11.58
C TYR A 104 3.60 -7.00 10.88
N GLU A 105 2.32 -6.73 11.19
CA GLU A 105 1.20 -7.33 10.46
C GLU A 105 1.24 -6.98 8.97
N THR A 106 1.44 -5.70 8.63
CA THR A 106 1.48 -5.25 7.24
C THR A 106 2.65 -5.88 6.48
N ILE A 107 3.83 -5.96 7.08
CA ILE A 107 5.00 -6.66 6.50
C ILE A 107 4.71 -8.16 6.35
N GLY A 108 4.07 -8.78 7.35
CA GLY A 108 3.71 -10.20 7.33
C GLY A 108 2.78 -10.54 6.16
N PHE A 109 1.72 -9.75 5.94
CA PHE A 109 0.82 -9.95 4.81
C PHE A 109 1.48 -9.66 3.45
N LEU A 110 2.37 -8.68 3.38
CA LEU A 110 3.17 -8.40 2.18
C LEU A 110 4.05 -9.61 1.84
N LEU A 111 4.77 -10.15 2.82
CA LEU A 111 5.61 -11.34 2.65
C LEU A 111 4.78 -12.56 2.26
N LEU A 112 3.62 -12.75 2.87
CA LEU A 112 2.71 -13.84 2.52
C LEU A 112 2.25 -13.75 1.05
N GLY A 113 1.88 -12.54 0.59
CA GLY A 113 1.53 -12.29 -0.81
C GLY A 113 2.69 -12.57 -1.77
N LEU A 114 3.91 -12.17 -1.41
CA LEU A 114 5.11 -12.41 -2.21
C LEU A 114 5.47 -13.90 -2.26
N LEU A 115 5.38 -14.62 -1.13
CA LEU A 115 5.59 -16.06 -1.05
C LEU A 115 4.55 -16.82 -1.87
N TRP A 116 3.28 -16.42 -1.79
CA TRP A 116 2.22 -16.97 -2.62
C TRP A 116 2.55 -16.82 -4.11
N ALA A 117 2.98 -15.63 -4.51
CA ALA A 117 3.38 -15.37 -5.89
C ALA A 117 4.59 -16.23 -6.32
N LEU A 118 5.62 -16.30 -5.46
CA LEU A 118 6.84 -17.07 -5.70
C LEU A 118 6.59 -18.57 -5.82
N VAL A 119 5.59 -19.13 -5.11
CA VAL A 119 5.26 -20.56 -5.17
C VAL A 119 4.33 -20.90 -6.34
N ILE A 120 3.32 -20.06 -6.61
CA ILE A 120 2.31 -20.35 -7.63
C ILE A 120 2.85 -20.13 -9.05
N LEU A 121 3.66 -19.09 -9.28
CA LEU A 121 4.17 -18.76 -10.61
C LEU A 121 5.04 -19.89 -11.22
N PRO A 122 6.04 -20.44 -10.52
CA PRO A 122 6.85 -21.55 -11.05
C PRO A 122 6.05 -22.84 -11.24
N LYS A 123 5.09 -23.11 -10.34
CA LYS A 123 4.21 -24.30 -10.44
C LYS A 123 3.25 -24.27 -11.62
N ARG A 124 3.10 -23.12 -12.28
CA ARG A 124 2.18 -22.89 -13.41
C ARG A 124 2.92 -22.45 -14.68
N ASP A 125 4.16 -22.91 -14.84
CA ASP A 125 5.01 -22.62 -16.01
C ASP A 125 5.20 -21.11 -16.28
N MET A 126 5.24 -20.29 -15.22
CA MET A 126 5.36 -18.83 -15.29
C MET A 126 4.22 -18.15 -16.07
N ARG A 127 3.07 -18.82 -16.18
CA ARG A 127 1.88 -18.26 -16.82
C ARG A 127 0.96 -17.57 -15.82
N LEU A 128 0.44 -16.43 -16.24
CA LEU A 128 -0.50 -15.64 -15.47
C LEU A 128 -1.90 -16.23 -15.62
N ASP A 129 -2.30 -17.01 -14.62
CA ASP A 129 -3.62 -17.65 -14.56
C ASP A 129 -4.54 -16.94 -13.56
N LYS A 130 -5.85 -17.10 -13.73
CA LYS A 130 -6.88 -16.50 -12.85
C LYS A 130 -6.70 -16.93 -11.39
N PHE A 131 -6.25 -18.16 -11.15
CA PHE A 131 -5.96 -18.66 -9.80
C PHE A 131 -4.89 -17.85 -9.05
N PHE A 132 -3.85 -17.40 -9.76
CA PHE A 132 -2.81 -16.54 -9.18
C PHE A 132 -3.42 -15.22 -8.70
N GLY A 133 -4.20 -14.56 -9.55
CA GLY A 133 -4.86 -13.28 -9.22
C GLY A 133 -5.89 -13.42 -8.10
N VAL A 134 -6.72 -14.48 -8.12
CA VAL A 134 -7.72 -14.73 -7.07
C VAL A 134 -7.05 -14.97 -5.71
N GLY A 135 -5.93 -15.70 -5.67
CA GLY A 135 -5.18 -15.91 -4.42
C GLY A 135 -4.64 -14.60 -3.83
N LEU A 136 -4.05 -13.74 -4.66
CA LEU A 136 -3.58 -12.41 -4.25
C LEU A 136 -4.73 -11.52 -3.75
N LEU A 137 -5.86 -11.53 -4.45
CA LEU A 137 -7.06 -10.78 -4.04
C LEU A 137 -7.61 -11.29 -2.70
N ALA A 138 -7.60 -12.60 -2.47
CA ALA A 138 -8.05 -13.20 -1.22
C ALA A 138 -7.14 -12.79 -0.03
N ILE A 139 -5.82 -12.83 -0.22
CA ILE A 139 -4.84 -12.37 0.78
C ILE A 139 -5.07 -10.89 1.10
N TYR A 140 -5.21 -10.05 0.08
CA TYR A 140 -5.47 -8.61 0.25
C TYR A 140 -6.82 -8.35 0.95
N SER A 141 -7.88 -9.06 0.56
CA SER A 141 -9.21 -8.91 1.16
C SER A 141 -9.20 -9.32 2.64
N CYS A 142 -8.50 -10.41 2.98
CA CYS A 142 -8.30 -10.85 4.37
C CYS A 142 -7.54 -9.79 5.18
N PHE A 143 -6.42 -9.28 4.64
CA PHE A 143 -5.65 -8.21 5.25
C PHE A 143 -6.51 -6.97 5.52
N LEU A 144 -7.26 -6.52 4.52
CA LEU A 144 -8.10 -5.33 4.62
C LEU A 144 -9.23 -5.52 5.64
N PHE A 145 -9.86 -6.69 5.65
CA PHE A 145 -10.88 -7.03 6.63
C PHE A 145 -10.33 -7.01 8.06
N LEU A 146 -9.18 -7.65 8.30
CA LEU A 146 -8.55 -7.67 9.63
C LEU A 146 -8.13 -6.28 10.08
N LYS A 147 -7.53 -5.48 9.20
CA LYS A 147 -7.14 -4.10 9.49
C LYS A 147 -8.34 -3.22 9.78
N LEU A 148 -9.43 -3.36 9.02
CA LEU A 148 -10.65 -2.59 9.23
C LEU A 148 -11.36 -3.02 10.53
N ALA A 149 -11.44 -4.32 10.81
CA ALA A 149 -12.00 -4.84 12.05
C ALA A 149 -11.24 -4.34 13.28
N ARG A 150 -9.89 -4.28 13.20
CA ARG A 150 -9.05 -3.71 14.26
C ARG A 150 -9.23 -2.20 14.38
N ALA A 151 -9.30 -1.47 13.26
CA ALA A 151 -9.49 -0.02 13.25
C ALA A 151 -10.88 0.41 13.78
N LEU A 152 -11.90 -0.45 13.63
CA LEU A 152 -13.23 -0.27 14.20
C LEU A 152 -13.36 -0.75 15.66
N GLY A 153 -12.29 -1.29 16.26
CA GLY A 153 -12.26 -1.71 17.67
C GLY A 153 -12.88 -3.09 17.95
N PHE A 154 -13.15 -3.91 16.93
CA PHE A 154 -13.70 -5.26 17.13
C PHE A 154 -12.66 -6.29 17.59
N ILE A 155 -11.36 -6.01 17.40
CA ILE A 155 -10.25 -6.92 17.71
C ILE A 155 -9.18 -6.13 18.47
N GLU A 156 -9.36 -5.94 19.78
CA GLU A 156 -8.26 -5.58 20.68
C GLU A 156 -7.48 -6.84 21.05
N PHE A 157 -6.49 -7.21 20.26
CA PHE A 157 -5.39 -7.98 20.85
C PHE A 157 -4.57 -7.00 21.68
N GLN A 158 -4.87 -6.94 22.99
CA GLN A 158 -3.91 -6.54 24.02
C GLN A 158 -2.71 -7.48 23.90
N VAL A 159 -1.72 -7.10 23.11
CA VAL A 159 -0.36 -7.61 23.30
C VAL A 159 0.27 -6.66 24.30
N SER A 160 0.22 -7.06 25.56
CA SER A 160 0.86 -6.39 26.70
C SER A 160 2.37 -6.17 26.42
N PRO A 161 2.94 -5.09 26.96
CA PRO A 161 4.33 -4.65 26.69
C PRO A 161 5.39 -5.66 27.12
#